data_AF-A0A7J4NM97-F1
#
_entry.id   AF-A0A7J4NM97-F1
#
_cell.length_a   1.000
_cell.length_b   1.000
_cell.length_c   1.000
_cell.angle_alpha   90.00
_cell.angle_beta   90.00
_cell.angle_gamma   90.00
#
_symmetry.space_group_name_H-M   'P 1'
#
loop_
_entity.id
_entity.type
_entity.pdbx_description
1 polymer ?
#
loop_
_entity_poly.entity_id
_entity_poly.type
_entity_poly.pdbx_seq_one_letter_code
_entity_poly.pdbx_strand_id
1 'polypeptide(L)'
;QITGGSDKTGTPMRSDIAGGNRQAVLVTKGIGYKAHKLVRKRGKLYRYTYDGIRKRRYFRGNTITQETRQLNLKVVESGKKSLAALFPKDSESDKS
;
A
#
# COMPACT_ATOMS: atom_id res chain seq x y z
N GLN A 1 2.96 15.62 2.33
CA GLN A 1 3.12 14.56 3.35
C GLN A 1 3.24 13.20 2.68
N ILE A 2 4.11 12.31 3.17
CA ILE A 2 4.29 10.94 2.65
C ILE A 2 3.37 9.99 3.43
N THR A 3 2.54 9.22 2.74
CA THR A 3 1.57 8.30 3.37
C THR A 3 1.92 6.83 3.18
N GLY A 4 2.87 6.52 2.31
CA GLY A 4 3.37 5.17 2.09
C GLY A 4 4.01 5.03 0.71
N GLY A 5 4.17 3.80 0.27
CA GLY A 5 4.76 3.49 -1.03
C GLY A 5 4.92 1.99 -1.21
N SER A 6 5.54 1.62 -2.33
CA SER A 6 5.87 0.24 -2.66
C SER A 6 7.25 0.16 -3.29
N ASP A 7 7.93 -0.95 -3.05
CA ASP A 7 9.20 -1.23 -3.72
C ASP A 7 9.00 -1.89 -5.09
N LYS A 8 10.10 -2.13 -5.81
CA LYS A 8 10.11 -2.79 -7.13
C LYS A 8 9.39 -4.14 -7.19
N THR A 9 9.20 -4.83 -6.07
CA THR A 9 8.52 -6.14 -6.00
C THR A 9 7.06 -6.03 -5.52
N GLY A 10 6.57 -4.81 -5.30
CA GLY A 10 5.24 -4.56 -4.75
C GLY A 10 5.17 -4.78 -3.22
N THR A 11 6.29 -4.92 -2.52
CA THR A 11 6.28 -4.98 -1.05
C THR A 11 5.91 -3.61 -0.51
N PRO A 12 4.88 -3.51 0.34
CA PRO A 12 4.44 -2.22 0.86
C PRO A 12 5.44 -1.66 1.87
N MET A 13 5.63 -0.34 1.84
CA MET A 13 6.34 0.40 2.88
C MET A 13 5.50 0.50 4.15
N ARG A 14 6.16 0.44 5.31
CA ARG A 14 5.52 0.55 6.61
C ARG A 14 6.24 1.59 7.46
N SER A 15 5.49 2.53 8.04
CA SER A 15 6.04 3.70 8.73
C SER A 15 6.72 3.39 10.06
N ASP A 16 6.28 2.32 10.73
CA ASP A 16 6.79 1.84 12.01
C ASP A 16 8.10 1.04 11.92
N ILE A 17 8.47 0.59 10.72
CA ILE A 17 9.73 -0.12 10.48
C ILE A 17 10.79 0.90 10.08
N ALA A 18 11.82 1.05 10.90
CA ALA A 18 12.91 1.97 10.62
C ALA A 18 13.84 1.44 9.50
N GLY A 19 14.43 2.37 8.76
CA GLY A 19 15.46 2.08 7.77
C GLY A 19 14.91 1.74 6.40
N GLY A 20 15.84 1.45 5.49
CA GLY A 20 15.55 1.20 4.09
C GLY A 20 15.69 -0.26 3.71
N ASN A 21 15.52 -1.24 4.61
CA ASN A 21 15.67 -2.66 4.30
C ASN A 21 14.31 -3.39 4.29
N ARG A 22 14.26 -4.58 3.69
CA ARG A 22 13.11 -5.48 3.83
C ARG A 22 13.25 -6.31 5.09
N GLN A 23 12.18 -6.40 5.88
CA GLN A 23 12.16 -7.15 7.13
C GLN A 23 10.91 -8.03 7.24
N ALA A 24 11.07 -9.22 7.83
CA ALA A 24 10.01 -10.19 8.06
C ALA A 24 9.31 -9.95 9.41
N VAL A 25 8.14 -9.32 9.38
CA VAL A 25 7.38 -8.95 10.59
C VAL A 25 6.17 -9.87 10.77
N LEU A 26 5.93 -10.28 12.00
CA LEU A 26 4.72 -11.01 12.38
C LEU A 26 3.57 -10.01 12.55
N VAL A 27 2.63 -10.01 11.61
CA VAL A 27 1.53 -9.05 11.55
C VAL A 27 0.18 -9.66 11.89
N THR A 28 -0.61 -8.90 12.65
CA THR A 28 -2.07 -9.03 12.78
C THR A 28 -2.77 -8.24 11.68
N LYS A 29 -4.11 -8.22 11.68
CA LYS A 29 -4.92 -7.41 10.75
C LYS A 29 -4.44 -5.96 10.72
N GLY A 30 -4.09 -5.45 9.54
CA GLY A 30 -3.58 -4.10 9.37
C GLY A 30 -2.95 -3.82 8.01
N ILE A 31 -2.00 -2.89 7.98
CA ILE A 31 -1.31 -2.46 6.76
C ILE A 31 -0.62 -3.65 6.09
N GLY A 32 -0.96 -3.88 4.83
CA GLY A 32 -0.44 -4.99 4.06
C GLY A 32 -0.86 -6.38 4.56
N TYR A 33 -1.78 -6.54 5.51
CA TYR A 33 -2.37 -7.84 5.84
C TYR A 33 -3.83 -7.71 6.30
N LYS A 34 -4.76 -8.09 5.42
CA LYS A 34 -6.20 -7.97 5.69
C LYS A 34 -6.78 -9.06 6.62
N ALA A 35 -5.96 -10.01 7.08
CA ALA A 35 -6.33 -11.08 8.03
C ALA A 35 -7.66 -11.79 7.76
N HIS A 36 -7.98 -12.04 6.48
CA HIS A 36 -9.17 -12.82 6.12
C HIS A 36 -8.78 -14.13 5.44
N LYS A 37 -9.57 -15.17 5.72
CA LYS A 37 -9.51 -16.46 5.05
C LYS A 37 -10.67 -16.56 4.07
N LEU A 38 -10.36 -16.85 2.82
CA LEU A 38 -11.37 -17.17 1.82
C LEU A 38 -11.73 -18.64 1.95
N VAL A 39 -13.02 -18.93 2.18
CA VAL A 39 -13.54 -20.29 2.36
C VAL A 39 -14.62 -20.52 1.32
N ARG A 40 -14.50 -21.58 0.53
CA ARG A 40 -15.49 -21.96 -0.47
C ARG A 40 -16.51 -22.90 0.18
N LYS A 41 -17.80 -22.57 0.12
CA LYS A 41 -18.89 -23.38 0.68
C LYS A 41 -20.08 -23.32 -0.28
N ARG A 42 -20.71 -24.47 -0.58
CA ARG A 42 -21.90 -24.55 -1.46
C ARG A 42 -21.74 -23.77 -2.77
N GLY A 43 -20.58 -23.89 -3.42
CA GLY A 43 -20.27 -23.19 -4.68
C GLY A 43 -19.97 -21.69 -4.58
N LYS A 44 -20.09 -21.07 -3.40
CA LYS A 44 -19.86 -19.63 -3.17
C LYS A 44 -18.59 -19.37 -2.37
N LEU A 45 -17.95 -18.22 -2.59
CA LEU A 45 -16.74 -17.78 -1.89
C LEU A 45 -17.10 -16.85 -0.73
N TYR A 46 -16.75 -17.23 0.49
CA TYR A 46 -17.02 -16.46 1.70
C TYR A 46 -15.71 -15.93 2.29
N ARG A 47 -15.74 -14.69 2.80
CA ARG A 47 -14.62 -14.07 3.50
C ARG A 47 -14.85 -14.14 5.00
N TYR A 48 -14.04 -14.92 5.71
CA TYR A 48 -14.07 -15.01 7.17
C TYR A 48 -12.92 -14.21 7.77
N THR A 49 -13.20 -13.42 8.79
CA THR A 49 -12.21 -12.79 9.67
C THR A 49 -12.30 -13.45 11.03
N TYR A 50 -11.22 -14.06 11.48
CA TYR A 50 -11.12 -14.61 12.83
C TYR A 50 -10.20 -13.71 13.64
N ASP A 51 -10.49 -13.58 14.93
CA ASP A 51 -9.63 -12.88 15.86
C ASP A 51 -8.36 -13.70 16.14
N GLY A 52 -7.26 -13.00 16.39
CA GLY A 52 -5.97 -13.63 16.70
C GLY A 52 -5.17 -14.18 15.51
N ILE A 53 -5.64 -14.07 14.26
CA ILE A 53 -4.83 -14.51 13.11
C ILE A 53 -3.60 -13.62 12.95
N ARG A 54 -2.43 -14.27 12.92
CA ARG A 54 -1.14 -13.64 12.63
C ARG A 54 -0.49 -14.33 11.43
N LYS A 55 0.24 -13.55 10.63
CA LYS A 55 1.06 -14.09 9.51
C LYS A 55 2.40 -13.36 9.46
N ARG A 56 3.49 -14.10 9.25
CA ARG A 56 4.78 -13.48 8.95
C ARG A 56 4.79 -12.99 7.50
N ARG A 57 5.05 -11.70 7.30
CA ARG A 57 5.13 -11.07 5.98
C ARG A 57 6.34 -10.14 5.91
N TYR A 58 6.87 -10.00 4.70
CA TYR A 58 7.90 -9.01 4.41
C TYR A 58 7.28 -7.63 4.20
N PHE A 59 7.93 -6.63 4.76
CA PHE A 59 7.62 -5.21 4.59
C PHE A 59 8.90 -4.44 4.32
N ARG A 60 8.79 -3.31 3.62
CA ARG A 60 9.88 -2.35 3.47
C ARG A 60 9.79 -1.32 4.59
N GLY A 61 10.95 -0.90 5.13
CA GLY A 61 10.99 0.17 6.11
C GLY A 61 10.59 1.53 5.54
N ASN A 62 10.59 2.54 6.41
CA ASN A 62 10.09 3.88 6.16
C ASN A 62 11.07 4.79 5.40
N THR A 63 12.34 4.40 5.27
CA THR A 63 13.35 5.21 4.57
C THR A 63 13.27 4.97 3.07
N ILE A 64 13.17 6.06 2.31
CA ILE A 64 13.09 6.02 0.85
C ILE A 64 14.48 5.76 0.28
N THR A 65 14.60 4.69 -0.48
CA THR A 65 15.82 4.31 -1.21
C THR A 65 15.55 4.23 -2.71
N GLN A 66 16.60 4.01 -3.50
CA GLN A 66 16.50 3.80 -4.96
C GLN A 66 15.71 2.53 -5.36
N GLU A 67 15.37 1.67 -4.40
CA GLU A 67 14.52 0.49 -4.64
C GLU A 67 13.02 0.80 -4.55
N THR A 68 12.66 2.00 -4.09
CA THR A 68 11.26 2.46 -4.02
C THR A 68 10.75 2.74 -5.43
N ARG A 69 9.65 2.09 -5.82
CA ARG A 69 9.08 2.25 -7.17
C ARG A 69 7.92 3.25 -7.20
N GLN A 70 7.12 3.29 -6.15
CA GLN A 70 5.98 4.19 -6.03
C GLN A 70 5.97 4.86 -4.66
N LEU A 71 5.59 6.13 -4.62
CA LEU A 71 5.39 6.90 -3.41
C LEU A 71 3.97 7.46 -3.39
N ASN A 72 3.28 7.24 -2.28
CA ASN A 72 1.96 7.79 -2.05
C ASN A 72 2.13 9.10 -1.28
N LEU A 73 1.66 10.19 -1.89
CA LEU A 73 1.79 11.53 -1.36
C LEU A 73 0.42 12.14 -1.13
N LYS A 74 0.29 12.88 -0.04
CA LYS A 74 -0.85 13.75 0.26
C LYS A 74 -0.42 15.20 0.15
N VAL A 75 -1.17 15.99 -0.61
CA VAL A 75 -1.01 17.45 -0.70
C VAL A 75 -1.48 18.06 0.61
N VAL A 76 -0.62 18.86 1.24
CA VAL A 76 -0.94 19.57 2.50
C VAL A 76 -1.15 21.05 2.22
N GLU A 77 -0.31 21.61 1.35
CA GLU A 77 -0.36 23.01 0.95
C GLU A 77 -0.21 23.11 -0.57
N SER A 78 -0.90 24.06 -1.18
CA SER A 78 -0.81 24.36 -2.60
C SER A 78 0.24 25.44 -2.87
N GLY A 79 1.17 25.16 -3.78
CA GLY A 79 2.17 26.14 -4.22
C GLY A 79 1.64 27.15 -5.26
N LYS A 80 2.55 27.97 -5.78
CA LYS A 80 2.24 29.05 -6.75
C LYS A 80 1.68 28.55 -8.09
N LYS A 81 2.02 27.33 -8.51
CA LYS A 81 1.50 26.70 -9.73
C LYS A 81 0.49 25.63 -9.34
N SER A 82 -0.66 25.60 -10.03
CA SER A 82 -1.70 24.60 -9.81
C SER A 82 -1.27 23.24 -10.35
N LEU A 83 -1.72 22.17 -9.69
CA LEU A 83 -1.42 20.79 -10.13
C LEU A 83 -2.05 20.47 -11.49
N ALA A 84 -3.19 21.06 -11.80
CA ALA A 84 -3.87 20.87 -13.09
C ALA A 84 -3.06 21.37 -14.29
N ALA A 85 -2.16 22.33 -14.10
CA ALA A 85 -1.26 22.78 -15.15
C ALA A 85 -0.06 21.83 -15.36
N LEU A 86 0.31 21.04 -14.34
CA LEU A 86 1.43 20.09 -14.39
C LEU A 86 0.98 18.71 -14.89
N PHE A 87 -0.26 18.33 -14.60
CA PHE A 87 -0.90 17.12 -15.07
C PHE A 87 -2.09 17.54 -15.94
N PRO A 88 -1.87 17.81 -17.24
CA PRO A 88 -2.99 18.05 -18.15
C PRO A 88 -3.96 16.88 -18.05
N LYS A 89 -5.25 17.17 -17.91
CA LYS A 89 -6.28 16.13 -17.91
C LYS A 89 -6.27 15.48 -19.29
N ASP A 90 -5.87 14.22 -19.36
CA ASP A 90 -6.19 13.39 -20.51
C ASP A 90 -7.71 13.24 -20.55
N SER A 91 -8.34 13.98 -21.45
CA SER A 91 -9.74 13.83 -21.79
C SER A 91 -9.93 12.57 -22.62
N GLU A 92 -9.84 11.37 -22.02
CA GLU A 92 -10.35 10.12 -22.62
C GLU A 92 -10.31 8.92 -21.64
N SER A 93 -11.44 8.67 -20.96
CA SER A 93 -11.86 7.31 -20.55
C SER A 93 -13.36 7.30 -20.25
N ASP A 94 -14.14 7.70 -21.25
CA ASP A 94 -15.59 7.45 -21.34
C ASP A 94 -15.83 6.67 -22.65
N LYS A 95 -15.28 5.46 -22.77
CA LYS A 95 -15.70 4.44 -23.77
C LYS A 95 -15.36 3.04 -23.27
N SER A 96 -16.36 2.36 -22.68
CA SER A 96 -16.83 0.99 -23.02
C SER A 96 -17.67 0.41 -21.89
#